data_AF-A0A6J7LGZ8-F1
#
_entry.id   AF-A0A6J7LGZ8-F1
#
_cell.length_a   1.000
_cell.length_b   1.000
_cell.length_c   1.000
_cell.angle_alpha   90.00
_cell.angle_beta   90.00
_cell.angle_gamma   90.00
#
_symmetry.space_group_name_H-M   'P 1'
#
loop_
_entity.id
_entity.type
_entity.pdbx_description
1 polymer ?
#
loop_
_entity_poly.entity_id
_entity_poly.type
_entity_poly.pdbx_seq_one_letter_code
_entity_poly.pdbx_strand_id
1 'polypeptide(L)'
;MKNEFMNSTRNAVVHLRNLQRRHARIKDRADVRLQVAHDQHARDLARAEQVELEGWQRLMEIPGMTPATAAAVLDVNESTVSRWLGRFPKSAPISQRTRSSQTGKP
;
A
#
# COMPACT_ATOMS: atom_id res chain seq x y z
N MET A 1 -57.80 28.99 2.09
CA MET A 1 -56.70 28.73 1.12
C MET A 1 -55.30 29.10 1.62
N LYS A 2 -55.08 30.17 2.41
CA LYS A 2 -53.72 30.59 2.85
C LYS A 2 -52.99 29.57 3.76
N ASN A 3 -53.73 28.75 4.51
CA ASN A 3 -53.15 27.76 5.44
C ASN A 3 -52.60 26.51 4.75
N GLU A 4 -53.25 25.99 3.71
CA GLU A 4 -52.81 24.76 3.02
C GLU A 4 -51.52 24.98 2.24
N PHE A 5 -51.40 26.11 1.54
CA PHE A 5 -50.17 26.48 0.82
C PHE A 5 -48.97 26.63 1.76
N MET A 6 -49.15 27.33 2.90
CA MET A 6 -48.08 27.52 3.89
C MET A 6 -47.70 26.19 4.56
N ASN A 7 -48.66 25.31 4.83
CA ASN A 7 -48.40 23.98 5.37
C ASN A 7 -47.66 23.09 4.36
N SER A 8 -48.09 23.10 3.09
CA SER A 8 -47.41 22.39 2.01
C SER A 8 -45.97 22.88 1.82
N THR A 9 -45.75 24.19 1.87
CA THR A 9 -44.42 24.79 1.76
C THR A 9 -43.53 24.39 2.95
N ARG A 10 -44.05 24.41 4.18
CA ARG A 10 -43.31 23.92 5.36
C ARG A 10 -42.94 22.45 5.22
N ASN A 11 -43.87 21.62 4.74
CA ASN A 11 -43.63 20.19 4.52
C ASN A 11 -42.56 19.96 3.43
N ALA A 12 -42.61 20.73 2.34
CA ALA A 12 -41.60 20.69 1.27
C ALA A 12 -40.21 21.09 1.80
N VAL A 13 -40.11 22.12 2.65
CA VAL A 13 -38.83 22.53 3.26
C VAL A 13 -38.29 21.44 4.20
N VAL A 14 -39.14 20.83 5.02
CA VAL A 14 -38.73 19.71 5.89
C VAL A 14 -38.26 18.52 5.05
N HIS A 15 -38.98 18.19 3.99
CA HIS A 15 -38.61 17.11 3.08
C HIS A 15 -37.26 17.38 2.40
N LEU A 16 -37.05 18.59 1.87
CA LEU A 16 -35.79 19.00 1.26
C LEU A 16 -34.62 18.88 2.24
N ARG A 17 -34.78 19.37 3.48
CA ARG A 17 -33.75 19.25 4.52
C ARG A 17 -33.41 17.80 4.84
N ASN A 18 -34.42 16.93 4.88
CA ASN A 18 -34.21 15.50 5.11
C ASN A 18 -33.47 14.83 3.96
N LEU A 19 -33.80 15.17 2.71
CA LEU A 19 -33.07 14.69 1.52
C LEU A 19 -31.62 15.17 1.53
N GLN A 20 -31.37 16.45 1.84
CA GLN A 20 -30.02 17.00 1.95
C GLN A 20 -29.18 16.27 3.01
N ARG A 21 -29.76 16.02 4.19
CA ARG A 21 -29.10 15.23 5.24
C ARG A 21 -28.81 13.79 4.80
N ARG A 22 -29.77 13.15 4.12
CA ARG A 22 -29.57 11.79 3.59
C ARG A 22 -28.45 11.76 2.55
N HIS A 23 -28.41 12.73 1.65
CA HIS A 23 -27.36 12.86 0.64
C HIS A 23 -25.98 13.05 1.30
N ALA A 24 -25.87 13.95 2.28
CA ALA A 24 -24.64 14.16 3.02
C ALA A 24 -24.14 12.85 3.66
N ARG A 25 -25.02 12.11 4.34
CA ARG A 25 -24.67 10.79 4.93
C ARG A 25 -24.21 9.76 3.90
N ILE A 26 -24.82 9.75 2.71
CA ILE A 26 -24.42 8.84 1.63
C ILE A 26 -23.02 9.22 1.14
N LYS A 27 -22.76 10.52 0.94
CA LYS A 27 -21.45 11.03 0.55
C LYS A 27 -20.39 10.68 1.59
N ASP A 28 -20.62 10.98 2.86
CA ASP A 28 -19.67 10.67 3.95
C ASP A 28 -19.31 9.18 3.98
N ARG A 29 -20.31 8.31 3.76
CA ARG A 29 -20.08 6.86 3.69
C ARG A 29 -19.26 6.45 2.47
N ALA A 30 -19.46 7.11 1.34
CA ALA A 30 -18.67 6.86 0.14
C ALA A 30 -17.22 7.33 0.33
N ASP A 31 -17.03 8.51 0.92
CA ASP A 31 -15.71 9.09 1.19
C ASP A 31 -14.91 8.20 2.17
N VAL A 32 -15.55 7.69 3.23
CA VAL A 32 -14.91 6.72 4.15
C VAL A 32 -14.50 5.43 3.44
N ARG A 33 -15.36 4.88 2.57
CA ARG A 33 -15.03 3.66 1.80
C ARG A 33 -13.89 3.90 0.83
N LEU A 34 -13.87 5.06 0.19
CA LEU A 34 -12.81 5.47 -0.72
C LEU A 34 -11.48 5.58 0.04
N GLN A 35 -11.47 6.21 1.21
CA GLN A 35 -10.27 6.30 2.05
C GLN A 35 -9.74 4.92 2.44
N VAL A 36 -10.62 4.02 2.90
CA VAL A 36 -10.22 2.64 3.24
C VAL A 36 -9.64 1.91 2.04
N ALA A 37 -10.21 2.08 0.84
CA ALA A 37 -9.68 1.49 -0.38
C ALA A 37 -8.30 2.06 -0.76
N HIS A 38 -8.09 3.36 -0.62
CA HIS A 38 -6.78 3.98 -0.82
C HIS A 38 -5.74 3.48 0.19
N ASP A 39 -6.09 3.39 1.46
CA ASP A 39 -5.20 2.90 2.51
C ASP A 39 -4.81 1.44 2.26
N GLN A 40 -5.78 0.61 1.84
CA GLN A 40 -5.51 -0.78 1.48
C GLN A 40 -4.60 -0.88 0.25
N HIS A 41 -4.88 -0.11 -0.79
CA HIS A 41 -4.07 -0.09 -2.00
C HIS A 41 -2.62 0.34 -1.70
N ALA A 42 -2.42 1.35 -0.85
CA ALA A 42 -1.09 1.78 -0.43
C ALA A 42 -0.33 0.67 0.32
N ARG A 43 -1.01 -0.09 1.18
CA ARG A 43 -0.41 -1.25 1.87
C ARG A 43 -0.06 -2.38 0.90
N ASP A 44 -0.92 -2.65 -0.07
CA ASP A 44 -0.69 -3.67 -1.09
C ASP A 44 0.51 -3.32 -1.97
N LEU A 45 0.65 -2.03 -2.35
CA LEU A 45 1.83 -1.54 -3.06
C LEU A 45 3.10 -1.69 -2.22
N ALA A 46 3.08 -1.30 -0.95
CA ALA A 46 4.24 -1.45 -0.07
C ALA A 46 4.64 -2.93 0.11
N ARG A 47 3.66 -3.83 0.19
CA ARG A 47 3.92 -5.28 0.28
C ARG A 47 4.50 -5.83 -1.02
N ALA A 48 3.95 -5.45 -2.17
CA ALA A 48 4.46 -5.86 -3.47
C ALA A 48 5.91 -5.39 -3.65
N GLU A 49 6.19 -4.13 -3.29
CA GLU A 49 7.53 -3.55 -3.32
C GLU A 49 8.51 -4.32 -2.42
N GLN A 50 8.08 -4.77 -1.24
CA GLN A 50 8.90 -5.63 -0.37
C GLN A 50 9.18 -7.00 -0.99
N VAL A 51 8.18 -7.66 -1.57
CA VAL A 51 8.35 -8.98 -2.22
C VAL A 51 9.30 -8.88 -3.40
N GLU A 52 9.16 -7.84 -4.22
CA GLU A 52 10.08 -7.56 -5.32
C GLU A 52 11.51 -7.36 -4.80
N LEU A 53 11.68 -6.56 -3.75
CA LEU A 53 12.99 -6.35 -3.11
C LEU A 53 13.63 -7.67 -2.65
N GLU A 54 12.88 -8.50 -1.92
CA GLU A 54 13.39 -9.79 -1.43
C GLU A 54 13.81 -10.68 -2.61
N GLY A 55 13.05 -10.65 -3.70
CA GLY A 55 13.41 -11.33 -4.96
C GLY A 55 14.73 -10.81 -5.54
N TRP A 56 14.89 -9.48 -5.62
CA TRP A 56 16.11 -8.86 -6.12
C TRP A 56 17.33 -9.16 -5.26
N GLN A 57 17.18 -9.12 -3.93
CA GLN A 57 18.26 -9.45 -3.00
C GLN A 57 18.72 -10.90 -3.16
N ARG A 58 17.78 -11.85 -3.20
CA ARG A 58 18.09 -13.27 -3.44
C ARG A 58 18.76 -13.50 -4.79
N LEU A 59 18.35 -12.77 -5.83
CA LEU A 59 18.99 -12.87 -7.14
C LEU A 59 20.46 -12.44 -7.05
N MET A 60 20.77 -11.37 -6.31
CA MET A 60 22.13 -10.87 -6.10
C MET A 60 23.00 -11.78 -5.20
N GLU A 61 22.41 -12.72 -4.45
CA GLU A 61 23.15 -13.72 -3.68
C GLU A 61 23.76 -14.82 -4.57
N ILE A 62 23.31 -14.95 -5.82
CA ILE A 62 23.86 -15.92 -6.78
C ILE A 62 25.30 -15.53 -7.15
N PRO A 63 26.30 -16.42 -6.99
CA PRO A 63 27.67 -16.10 -7.34
C PRO A 63 27.82 -15.65 -8.79
N GLY A 64 28.50 -14.51 -8.99
CA GLY A 64 28.67 -13.91 -10.32
C GLY A 64 27.49 -13.08 -10.81
N MET A 65 26.38 -13.00 -10.04
CA MET A 65 25.30 -12.09 -10.36
C MET A 65 25.69 -10.64 -10.03
N THR A 66 25.53 -9.78 -11.03
CA THR A 66 25.75 -8.34 -10.97
C THR A 66 24.51 -7.61 -11.49
N PRO A 67 24.38 -6.29 -11.26
CA PRO A 67 23.30 -5.50 -11.85
C PRO A 67 23.23 -5.64 -13.38
N ALA A 68 24.39 -5.64 -14.07
CA ALA A 68 24.48 -5.82 -15.51
C ALA A 68 23.97 -7.19 -15.98
N THR A 69 24.36 -8.28 -15.29
CA THR A 69 23.91 -9.63 -15.67
C THR A 69 22.42 -9.83 -15.37
N ALA A 70 21.91 -9.30 -14.25
CA ALA A 70 20.49 -9.35 -13.96
C ALA A 70 19.67 -8.55 -14.97
N ALA A 71 20.15 -7.37 -15.37
CA ALA A 71 19.53 -6.55 -16.41
C ALA A 71 19.44 -7.31 -17.74
N ALA A 72 20.50 -8.03 -18.13
CA ALA A 72 20.52 -8.87 -19.32
C ALA A 72 19.55 -10.06 -19.23
N VAL A 73 19.46 -10.74 -18.08
CA VAL A 73 18.55 -11.89 -17.88
C VAL A 73 17.07 -11.48 -17.93
N LEU A 74 16.77 -10.26 -17.47
CA LEU A 74 15.40 -9.77 -17.30
C LEU A 74 14.94 -8.84 -18.42
N ASP A 75 15.80 -8.61 -19.41
CA ASP A 75 15.56 -7.71 -20.55
C ASP A 75 15.16 -6.29 -20.11
N VAL A 76 15.91 -5.75 -19.15
CA VAL A 76 15.73 -4.39 -18.64
C VAL A 76 17.05 -3.63 -18.66
N ASN A 77 17.00 -2.30 -18.51
CA ASN A 77 18.21 -1.49 -18.40
C ASN A 77 18.88 -1.69 -17.04
N GLU A 78 20.22 -1.73 -17.01
CA GLU A 78 21.01 -1.81 -15.78
C GLU A 78 20.67 -0.69 -14.80
N SER A 79 20.44 0.53 -15.28
CA SER A 79 20.03 1.65 -14.42
C SER A 79 18.73 1.38 -13.66
N THR A 80 17.82 0.59 -14.26
CA THR A 80 16.56 0.19 -13.64
C THR A 80 16.82 -0.77 -12.47
N VAL A 81 17.69 -1.76 -12.68
CA VAL A 81 18.14 -2.70 -11.64
C VAL A 81 18.89 -1.97 -10.52
N SER A 82 19.81 -1.07 -10.85
CA SER A 82 20.50 -0.24 -9.85
C SER A 82 19.55 0.66 -9.07
N ARG A 83 18.52 1.21 -9.72
CA ARG A 83 17.49 2.01 -9.03
C ARG A 83 16.66 1.15 -8.09
N TRP A 84 16.30 -0.06 -8.48
CA TRP A 84 15.58 -1.01 -7.63
C TRP A 84 16.41 -1.41 -6.42
N LEU A 85 17.68 -1.75 -6.62
CA LEU A 85 18.61 -2.08 -5.52
C LEU A 85 18.93 -0.86 -4.64
N GLY A 86 19.04 0.34 -5.23
CA GLY A 86 19.38 1.59 -4.53
C GLY A 86 18.24 2.22 -3.73
N ARG A 87 16.97 1.86 -4.03
CA ARG A 87 15.81 2.30 -3.23
C ARG A 87 15.78 1.70 -1.83
N PHE A 88 16.54 0.63 -1.59
CA PHE A 88 16.57 -0.05 -0.31
C PHE A 88 18.00 -0.07 0.20
N PRO A 89 18.37 0.84 1.13
CA PRO A 89 19.70 0.82 1.71
C PRO A 89 19.94 -0.57 2.29
N LYS A 90 21.07 -1.19 1.93
CA LYS A 90 21.48 -2.53 2.37
C LYS A 90 21.03 -2.74 3.82
N SER A 91 19.97 -3.51 4.01
CA SER A 91 19.62 -4.05 5.32
C SER A 91 20.90 -4.69 5.83
N ALA A 92 21.37 -4.22 6.98
CA ALA A 92 22.62 -4.69 7.58
C ALA A 92 22.65 -6.22 7.51
N PRO A 93 23.82 -6.82 7.19
CA PRO A 93 23.91 -8.26 7.03
C PRO A 93 23.26 -8.92 8.23
N ILE A 94 22.33 -9.83 7.96
CA ILE A 94 21.78 -10.73 8.98
C ILE A 94 22.99 -11.50 9.48
N SER A 95 23.61 -10.99 10.55
CA SER A 95 24.65 -11.69 11.28
C SER A 95 24.03 -13.01 11.69
N GLN A 96 24.37 -14.05 10.95
CA GLN A 96 24.06 -15.43 11.29
C GLN A 96 24.46 -15.58 12.75
N ARG A 97 23.47 -15.76 13.63
CA ARG A 97 23.70 -16.20 15.00
C ARG A 97 24.39 -17.55 14.87
N THR A 98 25.71 -17.54 14.91
CA THR A 98 26.52 -18.73 15.11
C THR A 98 26.09 -19.30 16.44
N ARG A 99 25.21 -20.31 16.39
CA ARG A 99 24.90 -21.15 17.55
C ARG A 99 26.10 -22.09 17.68
N SER A 100 27.19 -21.54 18.22
CA SER A 100 28.38 -22.31 18.55
C SER A 100 28.03 -23.26 19.67
N SER A 101 28.02 -24.54 19.31
CA SER A 101 27.99 -25.69 20.19
C SER A 101 29.15 -25.62 21.19
N GLN A 102 28.86 -25.24 22.42
CA GLN A 102 29.71 -25.42 23.60
C GLN A 102 28.70 -25.52 24.76
N THR A 103 28.60 -26.63 25.48
CA THR A 103 29.68 -27.22 26.26
C THR A 103 29.49 -28.73 26.39
N GLY A 104 30.46 -29.46 25.86
CA GLY A 104 30.76 -30.79 26.37
C GLY A 104 31.82 -30.70 27.47
N LYS A 105 31.69 -31.64 28.41
CA LYS A 105 32.71 -32.22 29.30
C LYS A 105 32.96 -31.56 30.67
N PRO A 106 33.43 -32.35 31.65
CA PRO A 106 33.82 -33.78 31.59
C PRO A 106 32.72 -34.76 31.99
#